data_AF-A0A1F8SYK3-F1
#
_entry.id   AF-A0A1F8SYK3-F1
#
_cell.length_a   1.000
_cell.length_b   1.000
_cell.length_c   1.000
_cell.angle_alpha   90.00
_cell.angle_beta   90.00
_cell.angle_gamma   90.00
#
_symmetry.space_group_name_H-M   'P 1'
#
loop_
_entity.id
_entity.type
_entity.pdbx_description
1 polymer ?
#
loop_
_entity_poly.entity_id
_entity_poly.type
_entity_poly.pdbx_seq_one_letter_code
_entity_poly.pdbx_strand_id
1 'polypeptide(L)'
;MNDIDPKHIRHVPPAKLNDKAILGIAQAYGPYNYWFDNLYPPSHPDTTWHALMVVSALHSDAFITQAINLLESPDSRVRAWACYYLGVVNAPGALILFHGLFNDPSPRVRYHARKAYISLNTEGSKIFFQERTVHGARFNGLISDDSPNSRNDIRAEISKYNHQIIIAATEKETIEMALEYKPQIIVTDNQKNYTLADQKVVDNMSGLNMTWDICRHPDLKETIIVMFTFDAVEPIFLWQGGDLFLGKMYYSLGDLLFSMEDLMR
;
A
#
# COMPACT_ATOMS: atom_id res chain seq x y z
N MET A 1 -32.30 -8.18 29.09
CA MET A 1 -31.71 -7.45 27.95
C MET A 1 -31.01 -6.26 28.57
N ASN A 2 -29.68 -6.36 28.73
CA ASN A 2 -28.90 -5.32 29.38
C ASN A 2 -28.42 -4.34 28.31
N ASP A 3 -28.88 -3.10 28.42
CA ASP A 3 -28.38 -1.94 27.67
C ASP A 3 -26.89 -1.74 27.97
N ILE A 4 -26.09 -1.64 26.90
CA ILE A 4 -24.68 -1.27 27.00
C ILE A 4 -24.62 0.26 26.94
N ASP A 5 -24.13 0.87 28.01
CA ASP A 5 -23.87 2.31 28.14
C ASP A 5 -22.81 2.77 27.11
N PRO A 6 -23.13 3.72 26.20
CA PRO A 6 -22.20 4.20 25.19
C PRO A 6 -20.98 4.95 25.74
N LYS A 7 -20.93 5.27 27.04
CA LYS A 7 -19.89 6.11 27.64
C LYS A 7 -18.60 5.36 28.02
N HIS A 8 -18.39 4.13 27.58
CA HIS A 8 -17.22 3.32 27.92
C HIS A 8 -16.38 2.84 26.72
N ILE A 9 -16.48 3.50 25.56
CA ILE A 9 -15.48 3.35 24.51
C ILE A 9 -14.20 4.06 24.99
N ARG A 10 -13.31 3.29 25.64
CA ARG A 10 -11.99 3.78 26.02
C ARG A 10 -11.25 4.16 24.75
N HIS A 11 -10.92 5.45 24.62
CA HIS A 11 -9.92 5.92 23.67
C HIS A 11 -8.63 5.12 23.88
N VAL A 12 -8.33 4.23 22.94
CA VAL A 12 -7.00 3.65 22.80
C VAL A 12 -6.23 4.62 21.91
N PRO A 13 -5.26 5.39 22.45
CA PRO A 13 -4.41 6.20 21.59
C PRO A 13 -3.70 5.28 20.59
N PRO A 14 -3.43 5.72 19.35
CA PRO A 14 -2.71 4.90 18.38
C PRO A 14 -1.41 4.47 19.03
N ALA A 15 -1.32 3.19 19.36
CA ALA A 15 -0.14 2.65 19.98
C ALA A 15 1.01 2.92 19.02
N LYS A 16 2.12 3.48 19.53
CA LYS A 16 3.41 3.34 18.84
C LYS A 16 3.50 1.87 18.46
N LEU A 17 3.50 1.59 17.16
CA LEU A 17 3.63 0.25 16.61
C LEU A 17 5.00 -0.28 17.07
N ASN A 18 5.05 -0.84 18.27
CA ASN A 18 6.21 -1.55 18.77
C ASN A 18 6.40 -2.77 17.86
N ASP A 19 7.65 -3.18 17.61
CA ASP A 19 7.98 -4.33 16.74
C ASP A 19 7.18 -5.61 17.07
N LYS A 20 6.71 -5.76 18.31
CA LYS A 20 5.83 -6.85 18.77
C LYS A 20 4.44 -6.84 18.13
N ALA A 21 3.89 -5.68 17.75
CA ALA A 21 2.59 -5.58 17.07
C ALA A 21 2.70 -6.04 15.61
N ILE A 22 3.79 -5.67 14.92
CA ILE A 22 4.07 -6.13 13.55
C ILE A 22 4.33 -7.64 13.55
N LEU A 23 5.11 -8.14 14.52
CA LEU A 23 5.32 -9.57 14.71
C LEU A 23 4.00 -10.32 14.98
N GLY A 24 3.13 -9.77 15.84
CA GLY A 24 1.83 -10.36 16.14
C GLY A 24 0.87 -10.38 14.94
N ILE A 25 0.88 -9.33 14.12
CA ILE A 25 0.10 -9.27 12.87
C ILE A 25 0.65 -10.29 11.87
N ALA A 26 1.96 -10.30 11.62
CA ALA A 26 2.59 -11.27 10.72
C ALA A 26 2.40 -12.73 11.17
N GLN A 27 2.46 -13.00 12.49
CA GLN A 27 2.19 -14.33 13.05
C GLN A 27 0.71 -14.72 12.99
N ALA A 28 -0.22 -13.76 12.99
CA ALA A 28 -1.63 -14.03 12.73
C ALA A 28 -1.87 -14.54 11.31
N TYR A 29 -1.01 -14.17 10.35
CA TYR A 29 -1.06 -14.69 8.98
C TYR A 29 -0.39 -16.06 8.81
N GLY A 30 0.56 -16.42 9.67
CA GLY A 30 1.15 -17.76 9.66
C GLY A 30 2.41 -17.90 10.52
N PRO A 31 2.72 -19.12 10.98
CA PRO A 31 3.98 -19.41 11.68
C PRO A 31 5.19 -19.23 10.75
N TYR A 32 6.39 -19.16 11.31
CA TYR A 32 7.60 -18.82 10.57
C TYR A 32 7.92 -19.76 9.38
N ASN A 33 7.60 -21.05 9.53
CA ASN A 33 7.70 -22.06 8.46
C ASN A 33 6.72 -21.82 7.31
N TYR A 34 5.53 -21.26 7.57
CA TYR A 34 4.59 -20.88 6.51
C TYR A 34 5.23 -19.90 5.53
N TRP A 35 6.03 -18.95 6.02
CA TRP A 35 6.71 -17.99 5.16
C TRP A 35 7.85 -18.62 4.36
N PHE A 36 8.60 -19.56 4.94
CA PHE A 36 9.60 -20.32 4.20
C PHE A 36 8.99 -21.11 3.04
N ASP A 37 7.86 -21.77 3.28
CA ASP A 37 7.16 -22.57 2.27
C ASP A 37 6.65 -21.73 1.10
N ASN A 38 6.32 -20.45 1.34
CA ASN A 38 5.85 -19.53 0.31
C ASN A 38 6.95 -18.74 -0.42
N LEU A 39 8.19 -18.81 0.09
CA LEU A 39 9.37 -18.24 -0.54
C LEU A 39 10.20 -19.29 -1.30
N TYR A 40 9.77 -20.56 -1.30
CA TYR A 40 10.48 -21.66 -1.93
C TYR A 40 9.79 -22.08 -3.26
N PRO A 41 10.50 -22.12 -4.40
CA PRO A 41 9.90 -22.60 -5.65
C PRO A 41 9.40 -24.07 -5.51
N PRO A 42 8.22 -24.43 -6.04
CA PRO A 42 7.40 -23.67 -7.00
C PRO A 42 6.17 -22.97 -6.37
N SER A 43 6.33 -22.15 -5.33
CA SER A 43 5.22 -21.29 -4.86
C SER A 43 4.65 -20.40 -5.97
N HIS A 44 3.35 -20.13 -5.90
CA HIS A 44 2.69 -19.21 -6.82
C HIS A 44 3.27 -17.80 -6.65
N PRO A 45 3.54 -17.05 -7.74
CA PRO A 45 4.14 -15.72 -7.65
C PRO A 45 3.38 -14.78 -6.71
N ASP A 46 2.04 -14.84 -6.73
CA ASP A 46 1.22 -14.02 -5.83
C ASP A 46 1.48 -14.30 -4.36
N THR A 47 1.58 -15.57 -3.99
CA THR A 47 1.86 -15.92 -2.60
C THR A 47 3.30 -15.57 -2.22
N THR A 48 4.24 -15.68 -3.16
CA THR A 48 5.65 -15.37 -2.93
C THR A 48 5.91 -13.88 -2.70
N TRP A 49 5.34 -12.99 -3.52
CA TRP A 49 5.56 -11.56 -3.31
C TRP A 49 4.84 -11.05 -2.06
N HIS A 50 3.67 -11.59 -1.70
CA HIS A 50 3.06 -11.33 -0.40
C HIS A 50 3.92 -11.81 0.77
N ALA A 51 4.50 -13.01 0.68
CA ALA A 51 5.41 -13.53 1.71
C ALA A 51 6.63 -12.61 1.88
N LEU A 52 7.23 -12.13 0.77
CA LEU A 52 8.34 -11.17 0.80
C LEU A 52 7.99 -9.88 1.54
N MET A 53 6.77 -9.37 1.36
CA MET A 53 6.31 -8.20 2.10
C MET A 53 6.24 -8.47 3.60
N VAL A 54 5.60 -9.57 4.00
CA VAL A 54 5.46 -9.91 5.43
C VAL A 54 6.82 -10.08 6.09
N VAL A 55 7.73 -10.82 5.47
CA VAL A 55 9.08 -11.03 6.05
C VAL A 55 9.94 -9.76 6.05
N SER A 56 9.67 -8.80 5.15
CA SER A 56 10.29 -7.47 5.19
C SER A 56 9.87 -6.69 6.44
N ALA A 57 8.59 -6.69 6.77
CA ALA A 57 8.11 -6.01 7.98
C ALA A 57 8.59 -6.68 9.27
N LEU A 58 8.81 -8.00 9.23
CA LEU A 58 9.44 -8.72 10.33
C LEU A 58 10.91 -8.34 10.54
N HIS A 59 11.55 -7.64 9.59
CA HIS A 59 12.98 -7.31 9.61
C HIS A 59 13.89 -8.50 9.90
N SER A 60 13.48 -9.70 9.49
CA SER A 60 14.18 -10.91 9.90
C SER A 60 15.09 -11.43 8.80
N ASP A 61 16.35 -11.67 9.14
CA ASP A 61 17.44 -12.11 8.26
C ASP A 61 17.35 -13.58 7.84
N ALA A 62 16.51 -14.37 8.49
CA ALA A 62 16.39 -15.82 8.22
C ALA A 62 15.97 -16.15 6.77
N PHE A 63 15.40 -15.20 6.03
CA PHE A 63 14.91 -15.40 4.66
C PHE A 63 15.85 -14.86 3.58
N ILE A 64 17.04 -14.37 3.94
CA ILE A 64 18.01 -13.78 2.98
C ILE A 64 18.32 -14.73 1.84
N THR A 65 18.58 -16.00 2.13
CA THR A 65 18.94 -17.00 1.11
C THR A 65 17.81 -17.19 0.10
N GLN A 66 16.57 -17.31 0.57
CA GLN A 66 15.39 -17.47 -0.26
C GLN A 66 15.17 -16.22 -1.12
N ALA A 67 15.25 -15.02 -0.52
CA ALA A 67 15.07 -13.78 -1.26
C ALA A 67 16.14 -13.53 -2.32
N ILE A 68 17.41 -13.92 -2.08
CA ILE A 68 18.46 -13.89 -3.10
C ILE A 68 18.07 -14.74 -4.31
N ASN A 69 17.59 -15.96 -4.10
CA ASN A 69 17.15 -16.83 -5.20
C ASN A 69 15.96 -16.22 -5.97
N LEU A 70 15.09 -15.49 -5.28
CA LEU A 70 13.91 -14.85 -5.88
C LEU A 70 14.25 -13.61 -6.73
N LEU A 71 15.48 -13.11 -6.70
CA LEU A 71 15.95 -12.07 -7.64
C LEU A 71 15.95 -12.54 -9.10
N GLU A 72 15.95 -13.85 -9.35
CA GLU A 72 15.89 -14.46 -10.69
C GLU A 72 14.48 -14.94 -11.07
N SER A 73 13.46 -14.63 -10.25
CA SER A 73 12.08 -15.04 -10.52
C SER A 73 11.60 -14.51 -11.88
N PRO A 74 10.83 -15.29 -12.67
CA PRO A 74 10.22 -14.79 -13.90
C PRO A 74 9.21 -13.66 -13.64
N ASP A 75 8.60 -13.62 -12.45
CA ASP A 75 7.63 -12.59 -12.07
C ASP A 75 8.35 -11.34 -11.53
N SER A 76 8.11 -10.20 -12.17
CA SER A 76 8.77 -8.94 -11.80
C SER A 76 8.35 -8.39 -10.43
N ARG A 77 7.17 -8.76 -9.91
CA ARG A 77 6.72 -8.37 -8.57
C ARG A 77 7.54 -9.09 -7.52
N VAL A 78 7.78 -10.38 -7.73
CA VAL A 78 8.64 -11.19 -6.86
C VAL A 78 10.06 -10.63 -6.82
N ARG A 79 10.66 -10.34 -7.98
CA ARG A 79 12.01 -9.73 -8.05
C ARG A 79 12.10 -8.39 -7.33
N ALA A 80 11.10 -7.53 -7.53
CA ALA A 80 11.04 -6.20 -6.91
C ALA A 80 10.94 -6.27 -5.39
N TRP A 81 10.07 -7.13 -4.86
CA TRP A 81 9.91 -7.32 -3.42
C TRP A 81 11.10 -8.04 -2.78
N ALA A 82 11.79 -8.89 -3.52
CA ALA A 82 13.05 -9.49 -3.07
C ALA A 82 14.13 -8.42 -2.91
N CYS A 83 14.27 -7.48 -3.87
CA CYS A 83 15.15 -6.33 -3.73
C CYS A 83 14.82 -5.50 -2.48
N TYR A 84 13.53 -5.20 -2.29
CA TYR A 84 13.07 -4.43 -1.15
C TYR A 84 13.45 -5.09 0.18
N TYR A 85 13.09 -6.36 0.34
CA TYR A 85 13.40 -7.15 1.54
C TYR A 85 14.90 -7.13 1.84
N LEU A 86 15.75 -7.44 0.84
CA LEU A 86 17.20 -7.50 1.01
C LEU A 86 17.80 -6.15 1.41
N GLY A 87 17.25 -5.04 0.91
CA GLY A 87 17.63 -3.70 1.34
C GLY A 87 17.21 -3.42 2.79
N VAL A 88 15.97 -3.75 3.15
CA VAL A 88 15.41 -3.55 4.50
C VAL A 88 16.19 -4.28 5.58
N VAL A 89 16.58 -5.54 5.33
CA VAL A 89 17.34 -6.37 6.30
C VAL A 89 18.85 -6.14 6.24
N ASN A 90 19.32 -5.19 5.43
CA ASN A 90 20.73 -4.96 5.16
C ASN A 90 21.51 -6.23 4.78
N ALA A 91 20.96 -7.01 3.84
CA ALA A 91 21.47 -8.33 3.49
C ALA A 91 22.95 -8.29 3.05
N PRO A 92 23.86 -8.98 3.76
CA PRO A 92 25.27 -9.01 3.41
C PRO A 92 25.49 -9.57 2.00
N GLY A 93 26.30 -8.89 1.20
CA GLY A 93 26.64 -9.32 -0.17
C GLY A 93 25.55 -9.06 -1.22
N ALA A 94 24.36 -8.56 -0.86
CA ALA A 94 23.31 -8.25 -1.83
C ALA A 94 23.65 -7.05 -2.75
N LEU A 95 24.60 -6.21 -2.35
CA LEU A 95 24.99 -4.99 -3.07
C LEU A 95 25.40 -5.26 -4.53
N ILE A 96 26.16 -6.33 -4.77
CA ILE A 96 26.60 -6.69 -6.14
C ILE A 96 25.46 -7.26 -6.99
N LEU A 97 24.49 -7.93 -6.36
CA LEU A 97 23.34 -8.53 -7.04
C LEU A 97 22.41 -7.44 -7.61
N PHE A 98 22.29 -6.29 -6.92
CA PHE A 98 21.44 -5.19 -7.39
C PHE A 98 21.95 -4.51 -8.66
N HIS A 99 23.26 -4.53 -8.93
CA HIS A 99 23.82 -3.94 -10.16
C HIS A 99 23.24 -4.60 -11.42
N GLY A 100 23.07 -5.92 -11.40
CA GLY A 100 22.44 -6.66 -12.51
C GLY A 100 20.99 -6.23 -12.77
N LEU A 101 20.29 -5.82 -11.71
CA LEU A 101 18.87 -5.44 -11.76
C LEU A 101 18.64 -3.97 -12.11
N PHE A 102 19.69 -3.15 -12.26
CA PHE A 102 19.55 -1.75 -12.69
C PHE A 102 19.04 -1.61 -14.13
N ASN A 103 19.16 -2.68 -14.92
CA ASN A 103 18.69 -2.78 -16.30
C ASN A 103 17.55 -3.81 -16.45
N ASP A 104 16.91 -4.23 -15.34
CA ASP A 104 15.76 -5.15 -15.40
C ASP A 104 14.67 -4.58 -16.32
N PRO A 105 13.97 -5.41 -17.13
CA PRO A 105 12.89 -4.96 -18.00
C PRO A 105 11.79 -4.20 -17.24
N SER A 106 11.50 -4.60 -16.00
CA SER A 106 10.48 -4.01 -15.16
C SER A 106 10.98 -2.72 -14.49
N PRO A 107 10.30 -1.57 -14.72
CA PRO A 107 10.62 -0.33 -14.03
C PRO A 107 10.57 -0.45 -12.50
N ARG A 108 9.65 -1.29 -11.99
CA ARG A 108 9.49 -1.56 -10.57
C ARG A 108 10.74 -2.20 -9.98
N VAL A 109 11.27 -3.23 -10.63
CA VAL A 109 12.50 -3.91 -10.19
C VAL A 109 13.67 -2.94 -10.18
N ARG A 110 13.85 -2.14 -11.24
CA ARG A 110 14.91 -1.12 -11.30
C ARG A 110 14.85 -0.13 -10.14
N TYR A 111 13.64 0.34 -9.78
CA TYR A 111 13.44 1.24 -8.64
C TYR A 111 13.88 0.59 -7.33
N HIS A 112 13.38 -0.61 -7.03
CA HIS A 112 13.67 -1.29 -5.77
C HIS A 112 15.14 -1.68 -5.65
N ALA A 113 15.78 -2.14 -6.73
CA ALA A 113 17.20 -2.45 -6.74
C ALA A 113 18.05 -1.21 -6.41
N ARG A 114 17.76 -0.04 -7.01
CA ARG A 114 18.48 1.20 -6.72
C ARG A 114 18.25 1.67 -5.29
N LYS A 115 17.01 1.59 -4.79
CA LYS A 115 16.68 1.97 -3.41
C LYS A 115 17.40 1.08 -2.39
N ALA A 116 17.37 -0.23 -2.60
CA ALA A 116 18.05 -1.20 -1.75
C ALA A 116 19.57 -1.01 -1.80
N TYR A 117 20.13 -0.73 -2.98
CA TYR A 117 21.54 -0.38 -3.13
C TYR A 117 21.94 0.86 -2.32
N ILE A 118 21.17 1.96 -2.43
CA ILE A 118 21.42 3.18 -1.64
C ILE A 118 21.32 2.90 -0.14
N SER A 119 20.33 2.11 0.27
CA SER A 119 20.12 1.74 1.68
C SER A 119 21.29 0.96 2.26
N LEU A 120 21.86 0.02 1.49
CA LEU A 120 23.06 -0.73 1.89
C LEU A 120 24.34 0.11 1.87
N ASN A 121 24.43 1.10 0.97
CA ASN A 121 25.64 1.88 0.74
C ASN A 121 25.72 3.18 1.56
N THR A 122 24.63 3.56 2.21
CA THR A 122 24.63 4.64 3.21
C THR A 122 24.43 4.02 4.58
N GLU A 123 25.47 4.02 5.43
CA GLU A 123 25.36 3.59 6.82
C GLU A 123 24.16 4.29 7.48
N GLY A 124 23.07 3.56 7.72
CA GLY A 124 21.93 4.05 8.49
C GLY A 124 20.67 4.47 7.72
N SER A 125 20.54 4.22 6.41
CA SER A 125 19.23 4.39 5.73
C SER A 125 18.27 3.26 6.09
N LYS A 126 17.80 3.25 7.35
CA LYS A 126 16.54 2.59 7.70
C LYS A 126 15.46 3.24 6.85
N ILE A 127 14.67 2.45 6.14
CA ILE A 127 13.55 3.02 5.40
C ILE A 127 12.49 3.43 6.41
N PHE A 128 12.58 4.68 6.88
CA PHE A 128 11.64 5.24 7.84
C PHE A 128 10.33 5.59 7.14
N PHE A 129 9.21 5.25 7.77
CA PHE A 129 7.96 5.95 7.54
C PHE A 129 8.22 7.43 7.85
N GLN A 130 8.09 8.29 6.84
CA GLN A 130 8.12 9.73 7.06
C GLN A 130 6.71 10.15 7.45
N GLU A 131 6.57 10.66 8.67
CA GLU A 131 5.39 11.42 9.06
C GLU A 131 5.29 12.63 8.12
N ARG A 132 4.15 12.76 7.43
CA ARG A 132 3.87 13.86 6.51
C ARG A 132 2.93 14.84 7.18
N THR A 133 3.27 16.12 7.16
CA THR A 133 2.36 17.20 7.58
C THR A 133 1.76 17.82 6.33
N VAL A 134 0.46 17.65 6.13
CA VAL A 134 -0.27 18.27 5.01
C VAL A 134 -0.70 19.67 5.43
N HIS A 135 -0.22 20.69 4.71
CA HIS A 135 -0.45 22.08 5.08
C HIS A 135 -1.62 22.71 4.30
N GLY A 136 -2.58 23.29 5.03
CA GLY A 136 -3.64 24.12 4.46
C GLY A 136 -4.71 23.31 3.73
N ALA A 137 -5.73 22.90 4.46
CA ALA A 137 -6.92 22.24 3.94
C ALA A 137 -7.63 23.07 2.84
N ARG A 138 -7.41 22.71 1.59
CA ARG A 138 -8.20 23.08 0.41
C ARG A 138 -8.61 21.77 -0.25
N PHE A 139 -9.54 21.07 0.40
CA PHE A 139 -9.87 19.70 0.02
C PHE A 139 -10.59 19.68 -1.32
N ASN A 140 -9.82 19.50 -2.38
CA ASN A 140 -10.31 19.00 -3.65
C ASN A 140 -10.08 17.49 -3.64
N GLY A 141 -11.15 16.73 -3.84
CA GLY A 141 -11.13 15.27 -3.79
C GLY A 141 -11.20 14.64 -5.16
N LEU A 142 -10.50 13.53 -5.35
CA LEU A 142 -10.63 12.65 -6.50
C LEU A 142 -11.16 11.31 -6.02
N ILE A 143 -12.31 10.88 -6.54
CA ILE A 143 -12.87 9.56 -6.27
C ILE A 143 -12.57 8.64 -7.45
N SER A 144 -12.05 7.47 -7.14
CA SER A 144 -11.55 6.45 -8.06
C SER A 144 -12.13 5.10 -7.63
N ASP A 145 -13.43 4.91 -7.86
CA ASP A 145 -14.18 3.72 -7.43
C ASP A 145 -15.09 3.27 -8.57
N ASP A 146 -15.12 1.96 -8.85
CA ASP A 146 -15.88 1.39 -9.96
C ASP A 146 -17.39 1.31 -9.66
N SER A 147 -17.76 1.20 -8.37
CA SER A 147 -19.14 1.11 -7.90
C SER A 147 -19.82 2.47 -7.94
N PRO A 148 -20.88 2.65 -8.75
CA PRO A 148 -21.64 3.90 -8.78
C PRO A 148 -22.25 4.25 -7.42
N ASN A 149 -22.66 3.23 -6.64
CA ASN A 149 -23.22 3.43 -5.30
C ASN A 149 -22.14 3.93 -4.34
N SER A 150 -20.98 3.26 -4.30
CA SER A 150 -19.82 3.70 -3.48
C SER A 150 -19.42 5.14 -3.83
N ARG A 151 -19.30 5.46 -5.12
CA ARG A 151 -19.01 6.82 -5.58
C ARG A 151 -20.03 7.84 -5.12
N ASN A 152 -21.32 7.51 -5.19
CA ASN A 152 -22.39 8.43 -4.77
C ASN A 152 -22.35 8.66 -3.26
N ASP A 153 -22.12 7.61 -2.49
CA ASP A 153 -22.02 7.68 -1.03
C ASP A 153 -20.79 8.51 -0.61
N ILE A 154 -19.61 8.18 -1.13
CA ILE A 154 -18.37 8.94 -0.89
C ILE A 154 -18.55 10.41 -1.33
N ARG A 155 -19.17 10.65 -2.50
CA ARG A 155 -19.43 12.01 -2.99
C ARG A 155 -20.35 12.78 -2.06
N ALA A 156 -21.48 12.18 -1.66
CA ALA A 156 -22.45 12.82 -0.78
C ALA A 156 -21.81 13.22 0.55
N GLU A 157 -20.92 12.37 1.08
CA GLU A 157 -20.18 12.64 2.30
C GLU A 157 -19.15 13.75 2.14
N ILE A 158 -18.24 13.68 1.17
CA ILE A 158 -17.22 14.71 0.95
C ILE A 158 -17.87 16.08 0.62
N SER A 159 -19.03 16.07 -0.05
CA SER A 159 -19.77 17.29 -0.39
C SER A 159 -20.25 18.08 0.84
N LYS A 160 -20.39 17.44 2.01
CA LYS A 160 -20.80 18.12 3.27
C LYS A 160 -19.80 19.19 3.70
N TYR A 161 -18.55 19.07 3.27
CA TYR A 161 -17.47 19.97 3.64
C TYR A 161 -17.20 21.05 2.57
N ASN A 162 -18.10 21.21 1.59
CA ASN A 162 -18.05 22.22 0.51
C ASN A 162 -16.80 22.08 -0.40
N HIS A 163 -16.53 20.84 -0.80
CA HIS A 163 -15.33 20.44 -1.53
C HIS A 163 -15.63 20.15 -3.00
N GLN A 164 -14.70 20.48 -3.89
CA GLN A 164 -14.80 20.07 -5.29
C GLN A 164 -14.39 18.60 -5.41
N ILE A 165 -15.26 17.81 -6.06
CA ILE A 165 -15.05 16.38 -6.24
C ILE A 165 -14.98 16.07 -7.72
N ILE A 166 -13.88 15.47 -8.13
CA ILE A 166 -13.65 14.94 -9.47
C ILE A 166 -13.73 13.42 -9.38
N ILE A 167 -14.16 12.78 -10.47
CA ILE A 167 -14.35 11.34 -10.51
C ILE A 167 -13.60 10.78 -11.71
N ALA A 168 -12.77 9.79 -11.44
CA ALA A 168 -12.12 8.99 -12.46
C ALA A 168 -12.77 7.61 -12.54
N ALA A 169 -13.05 7.14 -13.75
CA ALA A 169 -13.63 5.83 -14.02
C ALA A 169 -12.57 4.74 -14.22
N THR A 170 -11.35 5.09 -14.62
CA THR A 170 -10.26 4.14 -14.90
C THR A 170 -9.01 4.46 -14.08
N GLU A 171 -8.08 3.52 -13.93
CA GLU A 171 -6.80 3.77 -13.24
C GLU A 171 -5.95 4.80 -13.97
N LYS A 172 -5.85 4.66 -15.29
CA LYS A 172 -5.16 5.63 -16.15
C LYS A 172 -5.71 7.04 -15.95
N GLU A 173 -7.04 7.18 -15.99
CA GLU A 173 -7.70 8.47 -15.77
C GLU A 173 -7.46 8.98 -14.35
N THR A 174 -7.43 8.11 -13.33
CA THR A 174 -7.10 8.53 -11.96
C THR A 174 -5.69 9.10 -11.87
N ILE A 175 -4.69 8.48 -12.50
CA ILE A 175 -3.32 9.01 -12.51
C ILE A 175 -3.28 10.34 -13.26
N GLU A 176 -3.86 10.41 -14.46
CA GLU A 176 -3.89 11.64 -15.27
C GLU A 176 -4.56 12.79 -14.52
N MET A 177 -5.73 12.56 -13.92
CA MET A 177 -6.44 13.57 -13.12
C MET A 177 -5.72 13.90 -11.82
N ALA A 178 -5.10 12.93 -11.16
CA ALA A 178 -4.32 13.21 -9.95
C ALA A 178 -3.18 14.19 -10.27
N LEU A 179 -2.48 13.99 -11.39
CA LEU A 179 -1.39 14.86 -11.81
C LEU A 179 -1.85 16.24 -12.29
N GLU A 180 -2.98 16.29 -13.00
CA GLU A 180 -3.55 17.55 -13.50
C GLU A 180 -4.11 18.42 -12.36
N TYR A 181 -4.96 17.84 -11.51
CA TYR A 181 -5.72 18.57 -10.50
C TYR A 181 -5.05 18.65 -9.15
N LYS A 182 -4.05 17.79 -8.89
CA LYS A 182 -3.30 17.68 -7.63
C LYS A 182 -4.25 17.69 -6.41
N PRO A 183 -5.20 16.74 -6.34
CA PRO A 183 -6.18 16.69 -5.27
C PRO A 183 -5.48 16.52 -3.93
N GLN A 184 -6.07 17.07 -2.87
CA GLN A 184 -5.58 16.84 -1.51
C GLN A 184 -5.98 15.48 -0.98
N ILE A 185 -7.06 14.89 -1.51
CA ILE A 185 -7.48 13.55 -1.15
C ILE A 185 -7.82 12.72 -2.39
N ILE A 186 -7.33 11.50 -2.43
CA ILE A 186 -7.73 10.48 -3.40
C ILE A 186 -8.40 9.36 -2.62
N VAL A 187 -9.66 9.09 -2.93
CA VAL A 187 -10.38 7.93 -2.40
C VAL A 187 -10.48 6.91 -3.51
N THR A 188 -9.87 5.74 -3.34
CA THR A 188 -9.85 4.68 -4.34
C THR A 188 -10.19 3.34 -3.75
N ASP A 189 -10.52 2.35 -4.58
CA ASP A 189 -10.57 0.96 -4.17
C ASP A 189 -9.42 0.12 -4.74
N ASN A 190 -9.26 -1.11 -4.23
CA ASN A 190 -8.23 -2.05 -4.67
C ASN A 190 -8.60 -2.77 -5.99
N GLN A 191 -9.87 -2.85 -6.35
CA GLN A 191 -10.33 -3.65 -7.49
C GLN A 191 -11.13 -2.80 -8.46
N LYS A 192 -10.47 -2.28 -9.49
CA LYS A 192 -11.21 -1.69 -10.62
C LYS A 192 -11.63 -2.78 -11.59
N ASN A 193 -12.87 -3.26 -11.48
CA ASN A 193 -13.46 -4.09 -12.53
C ASN A 193 -14.07 -3.19 -13.59
N TYR A 194 -13.32 -2.89 -14.65
CA TYR A 194 -13.93 -2.21 -15.78
C TYR A 194 -14.39 -3.20 -16.85
N THR A 195 -15.69 -3.16 -17.16
CA THR A 195 -16.27 -3.88 -18.30
C THR A 195 -16.71 -2.83 -19.31
N LEU A 196 -15.90 -2.56 -20.33
CA LEU A 196 -16.39 -1.89 -21.54
C LEU A 196 -17.27 -2.92 -22.26
N ALA A 197 -18.50 -2.54 -22.55
CA ALA A 197 -19.52 -3.38 -23.20
C ALA A 197 -18.94 -4.22 -24.35
N ASP A 198 -18.64 -5.50 -24.10
CA ASP A 198 -18.16 -6.52 -25.04
C ASP A 198 -16.65 -6.76 -25.16
N GLN A 199 -15.80 -6.06 -24.40
CA GLN A 199 -14.40 -6.46 -24.22
C GLN A 199 -14.01 -6.40 -22.75
N LYS A 200 -13.81 -7.59 -22.16
CA LYS A 200 -13.26 -7.76 -20.82
C LYS A 200 -11.76 -7.41 -20.88
N VAL A 201 -11.45 -6.12 -20.97
CA VAL A 201 -10.10 -5.62 -20.77
C VAL A 201 -9.85 -5.71 -19.27
N VAL A 202 -9.20 -6.79 -18.86
CA VAL A 202 -8.65 -6.91 -17.52
C VAL A 202 -7.47 -5.94 -17.47
N ASP A 203 -7.69 -4.76 -16.91
CA ASP A 203 -6.56 -3.96 -16.48
C ASP A 203 -5.86 -4.79 -15.40
N ASN A 204 -4.67 -5.31 -15.72
CA ASN A 204 -3.90 -6.16 -14.79
C ASN A 204 -3.24 -5.32 -13.69
N MET A 205 -3.48 -4.01 -13.70
CA MET A 205 -3.15 -3.17 -12.58
C MET A 205 -4.31 -3.21 -11.58
N SER A 206 -4.02 -3.71 -10.38
CA SER A 206 -4.90 -3.54 -9.25
C SER A 206 -4.83 -2.09 -8.78
N GLY A 207 -5.88 -1.59 -8.11
CA GLY A 207 -5.91 -0.24 -7.56
C GLY A 207 -4.73 0.05 -6.61
N LEU A 208 -4.10 -1.00 -6.11
CA LEU A 208 -2.79 -0.99 -5.45
C LEU A 208 -1.64 -0.47 -6.31
N ASN A 209 -1.48 -0.94 -7.54
CA ASN A 209 -0.40 -0.51 -8.44
C ASN A 209 -0.54 0.98 -8.75
N MET A 210 -1.77 1.42 -9.03
CA MET A 210 -2.10 2.82 -9.22
C MET A 210 -1.79 3.64 -7.95
N THR A 211 -2.24 3.19 -6.78
CA THR A 211 -1.95 3.85 -5.49
C THR A 211 -0.44 3.95 -5.26
N TRP A 212 0.31 2.91 -5.58
CA TRP A 212 1.75 2.86 -5.48
C TRP A 212 2.44 3.90 -6.36
N ASP A 213 1.97 4.08 -7.60
CA ASP A 213 2.51 5.06 -8.53
C ASP A 213 2.21 6.49 -8.10
N ILE A 214 0.96 6.75 -7.65
CA ILE A 214 0.53 8.05 -7.13
C ILE A 214 1.34 8.48 -5.91
N CYS A 215 1.52 7.58 -4.92
CA CYS A 215 2.26 7.87 -3.68
C CYS A 215 3.72 8.32 -3.90
N ARG A 216 4.31 7.94 -5.04
CA ARG A 216 5.72 8.23 -5.34
C ARG A 216 5.89 9.45 -6.23
N HIS A 217 4.79 10.00 -6.73
CA HIS A 217 4.88 11.16 -7.60
C HIS A 217 5.22 12.41 -6.79
N PRO A 218 6.32 13.12 -7.11
CA PRO A 218 6.78 14.26 -6.30
C PRO A 218 5.76 15.41 -6.24
N ASP A 219 4.95 15.55 -7.28
CA ASP A 219 3.85 16.54 -7.32
C ASP A 219 2.65 16.21 -6.43
N LEU A 220 2.54 14.96 -5.95
CA LEU A 220 1.41 14.47 -5.14
C LEU A 220 1.81 14.19 -3.69
N LYS A 221 2.92 14.76 -3.24
CA LYS A 221 3.45 14.56 -1.88
C LYS A 221 2.48 15.02 -0.78
N GLU A 222 1.63 16.00 -1.07
CA GLU A 222 0.60 16.55 -0.17
C GLU A 222 -0.77 15.85 -0.34
N THR A 223 -0.86 14.87 -1.25
CA THR A 223 -2.10 14.13 -1.50
C THR A 223 -2.22 13.00 -0.48
N ILE A 224 -3.33 13.01 0.25
CA ILE A 224 -3.78 11.96 1.15
C ILE A 224 -4.44 10.87 0.30
N ILE A 225 -3.98 9.63 0.42
CA ILE A 225 -4.66 8.50 -0.25
C ILE A 225 -5.41 7.66 0.76
N VAL A 226 -6.69 7.49 0.51
CA VAL A 226 -7.60 6.59 1.21
C VAL A 226 -7.95 5.43 0.28
N MET A 227 -7.55 4.21 0.64
CA MET A 227 -7.87 3.02 -0.17
C MET A 227 -8.84 2.09 0.56
N PHE A 228 -9.91 1.72 -0.15
CA PHE A 228 -10.89 0.73 0.27
C PHE A 228 -10.51 -0.66 -0.26
N THR A 229 -10.16 -1.58 0.62
CA THR A 229 -9.80 -2.95 0.25
C THR A 229 -10.91 -3.92 0.67
N PHE A 230 -11.28 -4.89 -0.18
CA PHE A 230 -12.16 -5.98 0.25
C PHE A 230 -11.42 -6.96 1.17
N ASP A 231 -10.14 -7.13 0.89
CA ASP A 231 -9.26 -8.00 1.64
C ASP A 231 -8.69 -7.20 2.82
N ALA A 232 -9.04 -7.59 4.04
CA ALA A 232 -8.38 -7.12 5.27
C ALA A 232 -6.91 -7.60 5.38
N VAL A 233 -6.38 -8.17 4.30
CA VAL A 233 -5.17 -8.99 4.21
C VAL A 233 -3.93 -8.15 3.88
N GLU A 234 -4.07 -6.86 3.59
CA GLU A 234 -2.94 -6.02 3.17
C GLU A 234 -2.57 -5.00 4.26
N PRO A 235 -1.52 -5.28 5.05
CA PRO A 235 -1.12 -4.37 6.11
C PRO A 235 -0.75 -2.97 5.61
N ILE A 236 -1.37 -1.97 6.24
CA ILE A 236 -1.17 -0.52 6.12
C ILE A 236 0.32 -0.12 6.10
N PHE A 237 1.18 -0.84 6.81
CA PHE A 237 2.61 -0.51 6.94
C PHE A 237 3.48 -1.01 5.78
N LEU A 238 2.99 -1.84 4.86
CA LEU A 238 3.87 -2.49 3.89
C LEU A 238 4.24 -1.63 2.66
N TRP A 239 3.57 -0.50 2.45
CA TRP A 239 3.55 0.13 1.11
C TRP A 239 4.37 1.41 0.96
N GLN A 240 4.91 1.95 2.06
CA GLN A 240 5.68 3.22 2.09
C GLN A 240 4.99 4.38 1.35
N GLY A 241 3.65 4.35 1.32
CA GLY A 241 2.78 5.22 0.58
C GLY A 241 1.32 4.85 0.87
N GLY A 242 0.46 5.86 0.91
CA GLY A 242 -0.94 5.76 1.36
C GLY A 242 -1.07 6.23 2.80
N ASP A 243 -2.10 7.01 3.07
CA ASP A 243 -2.27 7.69 4.35
C ASP A 243 -3.33 7.02 5.22
N LEU A 244 -4.32 6.39 4.59
CA LEU A 244 -5.39 5.65 5.27
C LEU A 244 -5.83 4.44 4.42
N PHE A 245 -6.03 3.29 5.05
CA PHE A 245 -6.60 2.11 4.40
C PHE A 245 -7.74 1.56 5.23
N LEU A 246 -8.87 1.28 4.59
CA LEU A 246 -10.08 0.81 5.24
C LEU A 246 -10.58 -0.45 4.54
N GLY A 247 -10.81 -1.50 5.32
CA GLY A 247 -11.46 -2.71 4.83
C GLY A 247 -12.95 -2.46 4.56
N LYS A 248 -13.42 -2.67 3.32
CA LYS A 248 -14.84 -2.53 2.90
C LYS A 248 -15.80 -3.37 3.76
N MET A 249 -15.31 -4.47 4.35
CA MET A 249 -16.10 -5.41 5.16
C MET A 249 -16.22 -5.02 6.64
N TYR A 250 -15.29 -4.22 7.15
CA TYR A 250 -15.14 -3.97 8.59
C TYR A 250 -15.44 -2.52 8.99
N TYR A 251 -15.36 -1.61 8.03
CA TYR A 251 -15.53 -0.20 8.26
C TYR A 251 -16.80 0.25 7.55
N SER A 252 -17.71 0.83 8.34
CA SER A 252 -18.80 1.60 7.80
C SER A 252 -18.25 2.88 7.16
N LEU A 253 -19.04 3.50 6.28
CA LEU A 253 -18.74 4.85 5.80
C LEU A 253 -18.58 5.84 6.98
N GLY A 254 -19.22 5.57 8.13
CA GLY A 254 -19.06 6.31 9.37
C GLY A 254 -17.64 6.25 9.97
N ASP A 255 -16.95 5.14 9.82
CA ASP A 255 -15.59 4.98 10.34
C ASP A 255 -14.54 5.66 9.44
N LEU A 256 -14.81 5.70 8.12
CA LEU A 256 -14.09 6.58 7.20
C LEU A 256 -14.22 8.03 7.66
N LEU A 257 -15.44 8.47 7.95
CA LEU A 257 -15.73 9.86 8.34
C LEU A 257 -15.02 10.25 9.63
N PHE A 258 -15.05 9.40 10.65
CA PHE A 258 -14.32 9.65 11.89
C PHE A 258 -12.81 9.80 11.63
N SER A 259 -12.24 8.90 10.83
CA SER A 259 -10.82 8.94 10.46
C SER A 259 -10.47 10.16 9.63
N MET A 260 -11.35 10.59 8.73
CA MET A 260 -11.19 11.82 7.97
C MET A 260 -11.32 13.05 8.86
N GLU A 261 -12.28 13.11 9.78
CA GLU A 261 -12.44 14.23 10.71
C GLU A 261 -11.23 14.41 11.62
N ASP A 262 -10.64 13.32 12.08
CA ASP A 262 -9.38 13.36 12.84
C ASP A 262 -8.19 13.76 11.96
N LEU A 263 -8.14 13.34 10.69
CA LEU A 263 -7.14 13.84 9.72
C LEU A 263 -7.35 15.31 9.33
N MET A 264 -8.56 15.84 9.49
CA MET A 264 -8.96 17.21 9.14
C MET A 264 -8.73 18.23 10.28
N ARG A 265 -8.40 17.78 11.49
CA ARG A 265 -8.11 18.62 12.67
C ARG A 265 -6.63 18.89 12.85
#